data_AF-A0A226EZ69-F1
#
_entry.id   AF-A0A226EZ69-F1
#
_cell.length_a   1.000
_cell.length_b   1.000
_cell.length_c   1.000
_cell.angle_alpha   90.00
_cell.angle_beta   90.00
_cell.angle_gamma   90.00
#
_symmetry.space_group_name_H-M   'P 1'
#
loop_
_entity.id
_entity.type
_entity.pdbx_description
1 polymer ?
#
loop_
_entity_poly.entity_id
_entity_poly.type
_entity_poly.pdbx_seq_one_letter_code
_entity_poly.pdbx_strand_id
1 'polypeptide(L)'
;MPLDLVSSVCALQFKWDAKNQRAIPQRSKIRRSLCQLGVAVHLMYTVAQYLFMLNSPYDAAQIAMALALCSVLSVALGLRFKLDLVPMGFINTLIAFESRFFKG
;
A
#
# COMPACT_ATOMS: atom_id res chain seq x y z
N MET A 1 6.17 -16.85 13.82
CA MET A 1 6.99 -15.71 13.39
C MET A 1 6.32 -15.02 12.20
N PRO A 2 5.42 -14.06 12.40
CA PRO A 2 4.79 -13.28 11.33
C PRO A 2 5.48 -11.92 11.07
N LEU A 3 6.57 -11.60 11.80
CA LEU A 3 7.22 -10.29 11.78
C LEU A 3 8.06 -10.01 10.52
N ASP A 4 8.53 -11.03 9.81
CA ASP A 4 9.32 -10.83 8.59
C ASP A 4 8.46 -10.48 7.37
N LEU A 5 7.16 -10.83 7.37
CA LEU A 5 6.25 -10.39 6.33
C LEU A 5 5.92 -8.88 6.45
N VAL A 6 5.93 -8.35 7.67
CA VAL A 6 5.74 -6.90 7.91
C VAL A 6 6.97 -6.11 7.47
N SER A 7 8.16 -6.70 7.60
CA SER A 7 9.43 -6.16 7.08
C SER A 7 9.51 -6.18 5.55
N SER A 8 8.88 -7.18 4.92
CA SER A 8 8.77 -7.30 3.45
C SER A 8 7.98 -6.14 2.83
N VAL A 9 7.25 -5.39 3.66
CA VAL A 9 6.61 -4.15 3.25
C VAL A 9 7.53 -2.95 3.52
N CYS A 10 8.54 -2.81 2.67
CA CYS A 10 9.25 -1.55 2.42
C CYS A 10 8.31 -0.37 2.03
N ALA A 11 6.99 -0.59 1.96
CA ALA A 11 5.97 0.38 1.58
C ALA A 11 5.13 0.93 2.74
N LEU A 12 5.32 0.49 4.00
CA LEU A 12 4.49 0.97 5.11
C LEU A 12 5.24 2.00 5.96
N GLN A 13 4.68 3.21 6.04
CA GLN A 13 5.18 4.33 6.86
C GLN A 13 4.94 4.12 8.37
N PHE A 14 4.77 2.88 8.81
CA PHE A 14 4.51 2.52 10.19
C PHE A 14 5.41 1.40 10.68
N LYS A 15 5.67 1.43 11.99
CA LYS A 15 6.44 0.43 12.72
C LYS A 15 5.48 -0.30 13.66
N TRP A 16 5.70 -1.60 13.83
CA TRP A 16 5.01 -2.36 14.86
C TRP A 16 5.63 -2.09 16.24
N ASP A 17 4.80 -1.66 17.19
CA ASP A 17 5.14 -1.56 18.60
C ASP A 17 4.67 -2.83 19.32
N ALA A 18 5.58 -3.78 19.51
CA ALA A 18 5.28 -5.07 20.13
C ALA A 18 4.85 -4.96 21.60
N LYS A 19 5.27 -3.89 22.31
CA LYS A 19 4.93 -3.69 23.73
C LYS A 19 3.46 -3.33 23.90
N ASN A 20 2.93 -2.50 23.01
CA ASN A 20 1.54 -2.04 23.05
C ASN A 20 0.66 -2.71 21.97
N GLN A 21 1.19 -3.71 21.26
CA GLN A 21 0.52 -4.43 20.17
C GLN A 21 -0.19 -3.49 19.17
N ARG A 22 0.50 -2.42 18.74
CA ARG A 22 -0.07 -1.37 17.89
C ARG A 22 0.88 -0.92 16.80
N ALA A 23 0.35 -0.41 15.69
CA ALA A 23 1.10 0.29 14.68
C ALA A 23 1.34 1.76 15.13
N ILE A 24 2.60 2.19 15.05
CA ILE A 24 3.03 3.57 15.32
C ILE A 24 3.64 4.20 14.06
N PRO A 25 3.48 5.52 13.83
CA PRO A 25 4.01 6.17 12.66
C PRO A 25 5.54 6.17 12.68
N GLN A 26 6.15 5.86 11.54
CA GLN A 26 7.60 5.84 11.40
C GLN A 26 8.12 7.27 11.19
N ARG A 27 8.81 7.82 12.19
CA ARG A 27 9.29 9.22 12.19
C ARG A 27 10.63 9.45 11.47
N SER A 28 11.27 8.40 10.95
CA SER A 28 12.55 8.54 10.25
C SER A 28 12.37 9.20 8.89
N LYS A 29 13.04 10.33 8.67
CA LYS A 29 13.03 11.08 7.39
C LYS A 29 13.49 10.19 6.22
N ILE A 30 14.57 9.43 6.41
CA ILE A 30 15.14 8.55 5.37
C ILE A 30 14.13 7.48 4.95
N ARG A 31 13.50 6.82 5.92
CA ARG A 31 12.52 5.77 5.63
C ARG A 31 11.26 6.31 4.98
N ARG A 32 10.84 7.53 5.34
CA ARG A 32 9.74 8.24 4.67
C ARG A 32 10.08 8.54 3.21
N SER A 33 11.27 9.06 2.93
CA SER A 33 11.74 9.31 1.55
C SER A 33 11.83 8.02 0.73
N LEU A 34 12.35 6.93 1.32
CA LEU A 34 12.39 5.62 0.64
C LEU A 34 11.00 5.06 0.34
N CYS A 35 10.03 5.18 1.27
CA CYS A 35 8.66 4.79 0.99
C CYS A 35 8.03 5.65 -0.12
N GLN A 36 8.24 6.97 -0.11
CA GLN A 36 7.75 7.85 -1.16
C GLN A 36 8.37 7.52 -2.52
N LEU A 37 9.67 7.23 -2.57
CA LEU A 37 10.36 6.77 -3.77
C LEU A 37 9.78 5.44 -4.28
N GLY A 38 9.55 4.47 -3.39
CA GLY A 38 8.94 3.19 -3.75
C GLY A 38 7.54 3.35 -4.35
N VAL A 39 6.73 4.23 -3.77
CA VAL A 39 5.40 4.58 -4.31
C VAL A 39 5.52 5.29 -5.67
N ALA A 40 6.49 6.20 -5.85
CA ALA A 40 6.73 6.86 -7.13
C ALA A 40 7.13 5.88 -8.24
N VAL A 41 8.00 4.91 -7.92
CA VAL A 41 8.38 3.83 -8.86
C VAL A 41 7.17 2.99 -9.24
N HIS A 42 6.32 2.64 -8.27
CA HIS A 42 5.09 1.90 -8.56
C HIS A 42 4.13 2.70 -9.44
N LEU A 43 4.00 4.01 -9.22
CA LEU A 43 3.18 4.87 -10.05
C LEU A 43 3.68 4.91 -11.50
N MET A 44 5.00 5.08 -11.70
CA MET A 44 5.61 5.01 -13.03
C MET A 44 5.36 3.66 -13.71
N TYR A 45 5.48 2.58 -12.95
CA TYR A 45 5.18 1.24 -13.44
C TYR A 45 3.69 1.08 -13.84
N THR A 46 2.75 1.60 -13.05
CA THR A 46 1.32 1.57 -13.41
C THR A 46 1.03 2.38 -14.67
N VAL A 47 1.68 3.53 -14.88
CA VAL A 47 1.57 4.29 -16.14
C VAL A 47 2.14 3.50 -17.32
N ALA A 48 3.27 2.81 -17.14
CA ALA A 48 3.79 1.92 -18.18
C ALA A 48 2.82 0.78 -18.48
N GLN A 49 2.20 0.17 -17.47
CA GLN A 49 1.15 -0.85 -17.66
C GLN A 49 -0.04 -0.31 -18.44
N TYR A 50 -0.48 0.94 -18.19
CA TYR A 50 -1.51 1.61 -18.98
C TYR A 50 -1.15 1.65 -20.47
N LEU A 51 0.07 2.11 -20.79
CA LEU A 51 0.54 2.22 -22.18
C LEU A 51 0.67 0.85 -22.84
N PHE A 52 1.18 -0.15 -22.13
CA PHE A 52 1.27 -1.52 -22.65
C PHE A 52 -0.10 -2.12 -22.94
N MET A 53 -1.06 -1.92 -22.04
CA MET A 53 -2.38 -2.52 -22.18
C MET A 53 -3.20 -1.89 -23.30
N LEU A 54 -3.04 -0.59 -23.56
CA LEU A 54 -3.65 0.10 -24.69
C LEU A 54 -3.13 -0.38 -26.06
N ASN A 55 -1.88 -0.84 -26.13
CA ASN A 55 -1.25 -1.33 -27.36
C ASN A 55 -1.26 -2.86 -27.46
N SER A 56 -1.87 -3.54 -26.49
CA SER A 56 -1.89 -5.00 -26.44
C SER A 56 -2.92 -5.59 -27.39
N PRO A 57 -2.70 -6.79 -27.94
CA PRO A 57 -3.66 -7.47 -28.80
C PRO A 57 -4.77 -8.19 -28.01
N TYR A 58 -5.01 -7.80 -26.74
CA TYR A 58 -6.03 -8.42 -25.90
C TYR A 58 -7.44 -8.00 -26.31
N ASP A 59 -8.43 -8.79 -25.89
CA ASP A 59 -9.83 -8.48 -26.14
C ASP A 59 -10.26 -7.22 -25.37
N ALA A 60 -11.24 -6.48 -25.89
CA ALA A 60 -11.69 -5.20 -25.35
C ALA A 60 -12.14 -5.31 -23.88
N ALA A 61 -12.77 -6.43 -23.51
CA ALA A 61 -13.17 -6.70 -22.13
C ALA A 61 -11.97 -6.87 -21.19
N GLN A 62 -10.90 -7.54 -21.66
CA GLN A 62 -9.67 -7.73 -20.89
C GLN A 62 -8.93 -6.42 -20.69
N ILE A 63 -8.85 -5.60 -21.74
CA ILE A 63 -8.29 -4.25 -21.67
C ILE A 63 -9.08 -3.40 -20.68
N ALA A 64 -10.41 -3.39 -20.76
CA ALA A 64 -11.25 -2.62 -19.84
C ALA A 64 -11.06 -3.04 -18.37
N MET A 65 -11.03 -4.34 -18.09
CA MET A 65 -10.77 -4.85 -16.73
C MET A 65 -9.38 -4.44 -16.23
N ALA A 66 -8.35 -4.57 -17.07
CA ALA A 66 -6.98 -4.20 -16.69
C ALA A 66 -6.85 -2.69 -16.44
N LEU A 67 -7.48 -1.84 -17.26
CA LEU A 67 -7.51 -0.39 -17.06
C LEU A 67 -8.24 0.01 -15.76
N ALA A 68 -9.33 -0.69 -15.42
CA ALA A 68 -10.05 -0.49 -14.16
C ALA A 68 -9.20 -0.89 -12.95
N LEU A 69 -8.47 -2.00 -13.03
CA LEU A 69 -7.53 -2.40 -11.97
C LEU A 69 -6.38 -1.40 -11.81
N CYS A 70 -5.81 -0.93 -12.93
CA CYS A 70 -4.75 0.08 -12.91
C CYS A 70 -5.24 1.41 -12.33
N SER A 71 -6.51 1.78 -12.50
CA SER A 71 -7.06 3.04 -11.98
C SER A 71 -7.21 2.97 -10.46
N VAL A 72 -7.77 1.86 -9.95
CA VAL A 72 -7.87 1.59 -8.51
C VAL A 72 -6.48 1.56 -7.88
N LEU A 73 -5.51 0.89 -8.51
CA LEU A 73 -4.14 0.82 -8.03
C LEU A 73 -3.49 2.22 -7.99
N SER A 74 -3.69 3.03 -9.03
CA SER A 74 -3.17 4.41 -9.11
C SER A 74 -3.75 5.30 -8.01
N VAL A 75 -5.06 5.20 -7.74
CA VAL A 75 -5.72 5.92 -6.64
C VAL A 75 -5.17 5.47 -5.29
N ALA A 76 -5.01 4.15 -5.08
CA ALA A 76 -4.43 3.61 -3.85
C ALA A 76 -2.98 4.08 -3.64
N LEU A 77 -2.17 4.13 -4.70
CA LEU A 77 -0.80 4.67 -4.65
C LEU A 77 -0.78 6.17 -4.38
N GLY A 78 -1.69 6.94 -4.98
CA GLY A 78 -1.85 8.38 -4.72
C GLY A 78 -2.24 8.68 -3.26
N LEU A 79 -3.17 7.89 -2.70
CA LEU A 79 -3.52 7.94 -1.28
C LEU A 79 -2.31 7.62 -0.39
N ARG A 80 -1.47 6.66 -0.80
CA ARG A 80 -0.20 6.36 -0.11
C ARG A 80 0.83 7.49 -0.22
N PHE A 81 0.79 8.32 -1.25
CA PHE A 81 1.67 9.49 -1.35
C PHE A 81 1.30 10.59 -0.33
N LYS A 82 0.00 10.71 0.00
CA LYS A 82 -0.56 11.64 1.00
C LYS A 82 -0.69 11.03 2.42
N LEU A 83 0.05 9.97 2.73
CA LEU A 83 -0.07 9.17 3.97
C LEU A 83 0.16 9.91 5.31
N ASP A 84 0.57 11.19 5.32
CA ASP A 84 0.47 12.01 6.55
C ASP A 84 -0.97 12.11 7.10
N LEU A 85 -1.97 11.73 6.29
CA LEU A 85 -3.39 11.77 6.61
C LEU A 85 -3.99 10.43 7.06
N VAL A 86 -3.28 9.30 7.01
CA VAL A 86 -3.92 8.04 7.44
C VAL A 86 -4.03 8.01 8.96
N PRO A 87 -5.25 8.02 9.52
CA PRO A 87 -5.42 8.02 10.96
C PRO A 87 -4.94 6.68 11.49
N MET A 88 -3.79 6.69 12.17
CA MET A 88 -3.24 5.49 12.81
C MET A 88 -4.23 4.86 13.80
N GLY A 89 -5.19 5.64 14.30
CA GLY A 89 -6.35 5.14 15.03
C GLY A 89 -7.15 4.10 14.23
N PHE A 90 -7.49 4.39 12.98
CA PHE A 90 -8.24 3.46 12.12
C PHE A 90 -7.47 2.16 11.83
N ILE A 91 -6.17 2.25 11.53
CA ILE A 91 -5.31 1.07 11.33
C ILE A 91 -5.28 0.22 12.60
N ASN A 92 -5.10 0.85 13.76
CA ASN A 92 -5.06 0.12 15.02
C ASN A 92 -6.43 -0.49 15.39
N THR A 93 -7.54 0.17 15.06
CA THR A 93 -8.88 -0.38 15.23
C THR A 93 -9.12 -1.59 14.33
N LEU A 94 -8.68 -1.55 13.08
CA LEU A 94 -8.74 -2.70 12.16
C LEU A 94 -7.92 -3.88 12.67
N ILE A 95 -6.69 -3.63 13.13
CA ILE A 95 -5.81 -4.68 13.69
C ILE A 95 -6.44 -5.28 14.95
N ALA A 96 -7.02 -4.46 15.83
CA ALA A 96 -7.72 -4.95 17.01
C ALA A 96 -8.99 -5.75 16.67
N PHE A 97 -9.71 -5.32 15.63
CA PHE A 97 -10.87 -6.05 15.11
C PHE A 97 -10.45 -7.41 14.56
N GLU A 98 -9.46 -7.47 13.66
CA GLU A 98 -8.91 -8.72 13.13
C GLU A 98 -8.41 -9.62 14.26
N SER A 99 -7.67 -9.08 15.23
CA SER A 99 -7.13 -9.90 16.31
C SER A 99 -8.24 -10.53 17.14
N ARG A 100 -9.35 -9.81 17.39
CA ARG A 100 -10.53 -10.36 18.08
C ARG A 100 -11.27 -11.37 17.22
N PHE A 101 -11.49 -11.05 15.95
CA PHE A 101 -12.21 -11.93 15.04
C PHE A 101 -11.49 -13.28 14.84
N PHE A 102 -10.16 -13.27 14.70
CA PHE A 102 -9.37 -14.47 14.45
C PHE A 102 -8.89 -15.20 15.72
N LYS A 103 -8.86 -14.54 16.88
CA LYS A 103 -8.38 -15.16 18.13
C LYS A 103 -9.44 -15.35 19.22
N GLY A 104 -10.67 -14.83 19.03
CA GLY A 104 -11.74 -14.84 20.04
C GLY A 104 -11.62 -13.67 21.00
#